data_AF-A0A833ZAT3-F1
#
_entry.id   AF-A0A833ZAT3-F1
#
_cell.length_a   1.000
_cell.length_b   1.000
_cell.length_c   1.000
_cell.angle_alpha   90.00
_cell.angle_beta   90.00
_cell.angle_gamma   90.00
#
_symmetry.space_group_name_H-M   'P 1'
#
loop_
_entity.id
_entity.type
_entity.pdbx_description
1 polymer ?
#
loop_
_entity_poly.entity_id
_entity_poly.type
_entity_poly.pdbx_seq_one_letter_code
_entity_poly.pdbx_strand_id
1 'polypeptide(L)'
;METTQYMNEGELRVLADTYDSVYLHPNSYTCACLASGSVLRLVDAVLGAEIQNGMAIIRPPGHHAQHSLMDGYCMFNHVAVAARYAQVKHRIQRVLIVDWDVHHGQGTQFTFDQDPRYAPSITPDARGPVRRGPGGKGRH
;
A
#
# COMPACT_ATOMS: atom_id res chain seq x y z
N MET A 1 5.05 -12.35 -5.38
CA MET A 1 3.76 -12.39 -4.65
C MET A 1 2.71 -13.20 -5.42
N GLU A 2 2.68 -13.15 -6.76
CA GLU A 2 1.73 -13.92 -7.60
C GLU A 2 1.70 -15.43 -7.31
N THR A 3 2.85 -16.05 -7.05
CA THR A 3 2.97 -17.49 -6.79
C THR A 3 2.20 -17.97 -5.54
N THR A 4 1.82 -17.06 -4.64
CA THR A 4 1.08 -17.38 -3.41
C THR A 4 -0.29 -18.02 -3.68
N GLN A 5 -0.88 -17.78 -4.85
CA GLN A 5 -2.16 -18.38 -5.23
C GLN A 5 -2.10 -19.89 -5.47
N TYR A 6 -0.90 -20.46 -5.59
CA TYR A 6 -0.67 -21.89 -5.83
C TYR A 6 -0.04 -22.61 -4.61
N MET A 7 0.20 -21.89 -3.52
CA MET A 7 0.81 -22.44 -2.30
C MET A 7 -0.23 -23.06 -1.39
N ASN A 8 0.16 -24.12 -0.68
CA ASN A 8 -0.65 -24.69 0.40
C ASN A 8 -0.53 -23.87 1.70
N GLU A 9 -1.37 -24.16 2.69
CA GLU A 9 -1.40 -23.43 3.97
C GLU A 9 -0.06 -23.41 4.70
N GLY A 10 0.68 -24.53 4.68
CA GLY A 10 1.99 -24.63 5.34
C GLY A 10 3.04 -23.74 4.68
N GLU A 11 3.10 -23.74 3.34
CA GLU A 11 3.99 -22.88 2.56
C GLU A 11 3.66 -21.40 2.75
N LEU A 12 2.37 -21.05 2.74
CA LEU A 12 1.90 -19.69 2.96
C LEU A 12 2.26 -19.17 4.35
N ARG A 13 2.15 -20.03 5.38
CA ARG A 13 2.53 -19.68 6.74
C ARG A 13 4.03 -19.42 6.85
N VAL A 14 4.86 -20.30 6.30
CA VAL A 14 6.32 -20.12 6.28
C VAL A 14 6.72 -18.83 5.57
N LEU A 15 6.08 -18.51 4.45
CA LEU A 15 6.33 -17.27 3.73
C LEU A 15 5.86 -16.05 4.53
N ALA A 16 4.66 -16.08 5.11
CA ALA A 16 4.10 -15.01 5.91
C ALA A 16 5.00 -14.67 7.12
N ASP A 17 5.60 -15.67 7.75
CA ASP A 17 6.53 -15.52 8.88
C ASP A 17 7.83 -14.78 8.52
N THR A 18 8.12 -14.56 7.23
CA THR A 18 9.25 -13.73 6.78
C THR A 18 8.96 -12.23 6.77
N TYR A 19 7.71 -11.83 7.00
CA TYR A 19 7.24 -10.44 6.98
C TYR A 19 6.72 -10.00 8.35
N ASP A 20 6.73 -8.70 8.63
CA ASP A 20 6.17 -8.16 9.87
C ASP A 20 4.64 -8.05 9.76
N SER A 21 3.93 -8.76 10.63
CA SER A 21 2.48 -8.65 10.78
C SER A 21 1.69 -8.91 9.47
N VAL A 22 2.02 -9.98 8.75
CA VAL A 22 1.33 -10.41 7.53
C VAL A 22 0.77 -11.83 7.72
N TYR A 23 -0.40 -12.08 7.14
CA TYR A 23 -0.92 -13.42 6.90
C TYR A 23 -1.28 -13.56 5.42
N LEU A 24 -1.25 -14.80 4.91
CA LEU A 24 -1.52 -15.08 3.51
C LEU A 24 -2.59 -16.17 3.38
N HIS A 25 -3.34 -16.08 2.29
CA HIS A 25 -4.33 -17.04 1.83
C HIS A 25 -4.14 -17.21 0.32
N PRO A 26 -4.52 -18.34 -0.32
CA PRO A 26 -4.39 -18.49 -1.77
C PRO A 26 -5.05 -17.35 -2.56
N ASN A 27 -6.13 -16.78 -2.04
CA ASN A 27 -6.81 -15.63 -2.68
C ASN A 27 -6.19 -14.26 -2.35
N SER A 28 -5.18 -14.16 -1.48
CA SER A 28 -4.61 -12.87 -1.06
C SER A 28 -4.08 -12.06 -2.24
N TYR A 29 -3.37 -12.70 -3.18
CA TYR A 29 -2.87 -12.04 -4.38
C TYR A 29 -4.00 -11.49 -5.24
N THR A 30 -5.00 -12.32 -5.55
CA THR A 30 -6.17 -11.90 -6.34
C THR A 30 -6.93 -10.75 -5.68
N CYS A 31 -7.17 -10.83 -4.36
CA CYS A 31 -7.81 -9.75 -3.62
C CYS A 31 -6.98 -8.46 -3.64
N ALA A 32 -5.66 -8.53 -3.49
CA ALA A 32 -4.78 -7.37 -3.57
C ALA A 32 -4.78 -6.74 -4.97
N CYS A 33 -4.81 -7.55 -6.03
CA CYS A 33 -4.97 -7.07 -7.41
C CYS A 33 -6.32 -6.36 -7.61
N LEU A 34 -7.41 -6.94 -7.12
CA LEU A 34 -8.74 -6.33 -7.19
C LEU A 34 -8.79 -5.02 -6.39
N ALA A 35 -8.22 -4.98 -5.20
CA ALA A 35 -8.12 -3.78 -4.38
C ALA A 35 -7.40 -2.63 -5.12
N SER A 36 -6.23 -2.91 -5.72
CA SER A 36 -5.53 -1.95 -6.59
C SER A 36 -6.42 -1.53 -7.77
N GLY A 37 -7.02 -2.48 -8.49
CA GLY A 37 -7.88 -2.21 -9.63
C GLY A 37 -9.09 -1.33 -9.31
N SER A 38 -9.71 -1.54 -8.16
CA SER A 38 -10.83 -0.70 -7.68
C SER A 38 -10.40 0.75 -7.47
N VAL A 39 -9.23 1.00 -6.88
CA VAL A 39 -8.70 2.37 -6.71
C VAL A 39 -8.37 2.98 -8.07
N LEU A 40 -7.76 2.22 -8.99
CA LEU A 40 -7.45 2.72 -10.33
C LEU A 40 -8.71 3.08 -11.12
N ARG A 41 -9.78 2.26 -11.03
CA ARG A 41 -11.06 2.58 -11.67
C ARG A 41 -11.71 3.84 -11.09
N LEU A 42 -11.56 4.06 -9.78
CA LEU A 42 -12.02 5.28 -9.13
C LEU A 42 -11.24 6.51 -9.61
N VAL A 43 -9.91 6.39 -9.75
CA VAL A 43 -9.07 7.45 -10.34
C VAL A 43 -9.51 7.76 -11.77
N ASP A 44 -9.75 6.75 -12.61
CA ASP A 44 -10.27 6.93 -13.96
C ASP A 44 -11.61 7.66 -13.97
N ALA A 45 -12.55 7.27 -13.10
CA ALA A 45 -13.87 7.87 -13.03
C ALA A 45 -13.81 9.37 -12.66
N VAL A 46 -13.00 9.71 -11.67
CA VAL A 46 -12.84 11.09 -11.19
C VAL A 46 -12.11 11.95 -12.22
N LEU A 47 -10.97 11.48 -12.74
CA LEU A 47 -10.18 12.25 -13.70
C LEU A 47 -10.81 12.30 -15.10
N GLY A 48 -11.66 11.32 -15.43
CA GLY A 48 -12.50 11.30 -16.63
C GLY A 48 -13.78 12.12 -16.51
N ALA A 49 -14.01 12.80 -15.39
CA ALA A 49 -15.21 13.59 -15.09
C ALA A 49 -16.54 12.80 -15.14
N GLU A 50 -16.50 11.47 -14.93
CA GLU A 50 -17.70 10.64 -14.75
C GLU A 50 -18.36 10.91 -13.39
N ILE A 51 -17.55 11.18 -12.36
CA ILE A 51 -17.97 11.50 -10.99
C ILE A 51 -17.06 12.59 -10.41
N GLN A 52 -17.58 13.35 -9.43
CA GLN A 52 -16.81 14.39 -8.76
C GLN A 52 -15.83 13.83 -7.70
N ASN A 53 -16.23 12.76 -7.01
CA ASN A 53 -15.45 12.07 -5.98
C ASN A 53 -16.01 10.66 -5.76
N GLY A 54 -15.30 9.84 -4.99
CA GLY A 54 -15.84 8.56 -4.52
C GLY A 54 -14.91 7.86 -3.54
N MET A 55 -15.30 6.66 -3.12
CA MET A 55 -14.62 5.85 -2.11
C MET A 55 -14.51 4.41 -2.57
N ALA A 56 -13.31 3.82 -2.45
CA ALA A 56 -13.08 2.41 -2.71
C ALA A 56 -13.08 1.63 -1.38
N ILE A 57 -14.08 0.75 -1.20
CA ILE A 57 -14.17 -0.13 -0.03
C ILE A 57 -13.42 -1.42 -0.36
N ILE A 58 -12.16 -1.52 0.06
CA ILE A 58 -11.24 -2.57 -0.39
C ILE A 58 -10.57 -3.29 0.79
N ARG A 59 -10.15 -4.52 0.53
CA ARG A 59 -9.23 -5.30 1.35
C ARG A 59 -8.37 -6.21 0.46
N PRO A 60 -7.10 -6.48 0.78
CA PRO A 60 -6.32 -6.00 1.94
C PRO A 60 -6.01 -4.48 1.94
N PRO A 61 -5.51 -3.90 3.05
CA PRO A 61 -4.99 -2.53 3.07
C PRO A 61 -3.67 -2.40 2.29
N GLY A 62 -3.13 -1.18 2.16
CA GLY A 62 -1.95 -0.94 1.33
C GLY A 62 -0.83 -0.04 1.87
N HIS A 63 -1.08 0.89 2.78
CA HIS A 63 -0.12 1.99 3.07
C HIS A 63 1.22 1.57 3.72
N HIS A 64 1.31 0.36 4.28
CA HIS A 64 2.56 -0.20 4.82
C HIS A 64 3.40 -0.92 3.76
N ALA A 65 2.78 -1.41 2.67
CA ALA A 65 3.48 -2.19 1.65
C ALA A 65 4.58 -1.37 0.98
N GLN A 66 5.77 -1.96 0.88
CA GLN A 66 6.96 -1.35 0.30
C GLN A 66 7.24 -1.94 -1.09
N HIS A 67 8.24 -1.41 -1.80
CA HIS A 67 8.57 -1.85 -3.16
C HIS A 67 8.78 -3.37 -3.30
N SER A 68 9.44 -4.01 -2.32
CA SER A 68 9.78 -5.43 -2.36
C SER A 68 9.41 -6.19 -1.07
N LEU A 69 8.52 -5.64 -0.24
CA LEU A 69 8.18 -6.18 1.08
C LEU A 69 6.68 -6.02 1.39
N MET A 70 6.05 -7.09 1.87
CA MET A 70 4.74 -7.06 2.52
C MET A 70 4.91 -6.65 3.98
N ASP A 71 3.99 -5.87 4.54
CA ASP A 71 4.12 -5.34 5.90
C ASP A 71 2.74 -4.92 6.42
N GLY A 72 2.45 -5.10 7.71
CA GLY A 72 1.21 -4.60 8.34
C GLY A 72 -0.07 -4.96 7.58
N TYR A 73 -0.23 -6.24 7.25
CA TYR A 73 -1.34 -6.77 6.43
C TYR A 73 -1.41 -6.28 4.97
N CYS A 74 -0.48 -5.43 4.53
CA CYS A 74 -0.46 -4.82 3.21
C CYS A 74 0.41 -5.63 2.24
N MET A 75 -0.18 -6.08 1.13
CA MET A 75 0.54 -6.77 0.06
C MET A 75 1.02 -5.78 -1.02
N PHE A 76 0.16 -4.86 -1.44
CA PHE A 76 0.47 -3.83 -2.43
C PHE A 76 0.06 -2.46 -1.91
N ASN A 77 0.84 -1.43 -2.25
CA ASN A 77 0.50 -0.07 -1.87
C ASN A 77 -0.48 0.54 -2.88
N HIS A 78 -1.78 0.32 -2.64
CA HIS A 78 -2.84 0.75 -3.54
C HIS A 78 -2.85 2.27 -3.80
N VAL A 79 -2.59 3.08 -2.77
CA VAL A 79 -2.57 4.54 -2.88
C VAL A 79 -1.34 5.05 -3.65
N ALA A 80 -0.18 4.43 -3.43
CA ALA A 80 1.03 4.77 -4.18
C ALA A 80 0.92 4.36 -5.66
N VAL A 81 0.38 3.18 -5.93
CA VAL A 81 0.08 2.72 -7.30
C VAL A 81 -0.90 3.67 -7.98
N ALA A 82 -1.96 4.11 -7.29
CA ALA A 82 -2.92 5.08 -7.83
C ALA A 82 -2.31 6.45 -8.14
N ALA A 83 -1.45 6.97 -7.27
CA ALA A 83 -0.76 8.24 -7.53
C ALA A 83 0.16 8.14 -8.75
N ARG A 84 0.94 7.07 -8.88
CA ARG A 84 1.79 6.82 -10.07
C ARG A 84 0.94 6.64 -11.34
N TYR A 85 -0.17 5.92 -11.23
CA TYR A 85 -1.10 5.73 -12.33
C TYR A 85 -1.70 7.05 -12.83
N ALA A 86 -2.15 7.92 -11.92
CA ALA A 86 -2.64 9.25 -12.26
C ALA A 86 -1.57 10.11 -12.97
N GLN A 87 -0.32 10.03 -12.52
CA GLN A 87 0.79 10.74 -13.15
C GLN A 87 1.08 10.22 -14.57
N VAL A 88 1.12 8.90 -14.76
CA VAL A 88 1.50 8.28 -16.05
C VAL A 88 0.35 8.33 -17.06
N LYS A 89 -0.85 7.87 -16.68
CA LYS A 89 -1.99 7.75 -17.59
C LYS A 89 -2.68 9.09 -17.83
N HIS A 90 -2.93 9.85 -16.75
CA HIS A 90 -3.72 11.09 -16.78
C HIS A 90 -2.86 12.36 -16.79
N ARG A 91 -1.52 12.22 -16.81
CA ARG A 91 -0.56 13.33 -16.87
C ARG A 91 -0.71 14.33 -15.70
N ILE A 92 -1.18 13.85 -14.55
CA ILE A 92 -1.27 14.66 -13.34
C ILE A 92 0.14 15.00 -12.85
N GLN A 93 0.43 16.28 -12.64
CA GLN A 93 1.77 16.72 -12.24
C GLN A 93 2.05 16.57 -10.75
N ARG A 94 1.03 16.78 -9.91
CA ARG A 94 1.13 16.79 -8.44
C ARG A 94 -0.02 16.00 -7.85
N VAL A 95 0.29 15.14 -6.88
CA VAL A 95 -0.69 14.34 -6.14
C VAL A 95 -0.44 14.57 -4.66
N LEU A 96 -1.49 14.90 -3.92
CA LEU A 96 -1.48 14.94 -2.48
C LEU A 96 -2.06 13.63 -1.96
N ILE A 97 -1.32 12.93 -1.09
CA ILE A 97 -1.83 11.78 -0.34
C ILE A 97 -1.98 12.22 1.12
N VAL A 98 -3.20 12.15 1.64
CA VAL A 98 -3.49 12.37 3.05
C VAL A 98 -3.72 11.00 3.68
N ASP A 99 -2.84 10.60 4.59
CA ASP A 99 -2.98 9.36 5.35
C ASP A 99 -3.42 9.70 6.78
N TRP A 100 -4.71 9.51 7.06
CA TRP A 100 -5.29 9.75 8.38
C TRP A 100 -5.29 8.49 9.25
N ASP A 101 -4.79 7.35 8.75
CA ASP A 101 -4.74 6.13 9.53
C ASP A 101 -3.90 6.37 10.79
N VAL A 102 -4.24 5.69 11.88
CA VAL A 102 -3.53 5.83 13.15
C VAL A 102 -2.10 5.29 13.05
N HIS A 103 -1.86 4.35 12.13
CA HIS A 103 -0.54 3.83 11.84
C HIS A 103 0.14 4.65 10.75
N HIS A 104 1.43 4.87 10.92
CA HIS A 104 2.24 5.54 9.92
C HIS A 104 2.36 4.68 8.65
N GLY A 105 1.97 5.20 7.49
CA GLY A 105 2.12 4.57 6.18
C GLY A 105 3.55 4.65 5.61
N GLN A 106 4.52 3.96 6.24
CA GLN A 106 5.93 3.96 5.84
C GLN A 106 6.16 3.52 4.40
N GLY A 107 5.33 2.60 3.89
CA GLY A 107 5.42 2.15 2.49
C GLY A 107 5.14 3.28 1.51
N THR A 108 4.14 4.10 1.82
CA THR A 108 3.81 5.31 1.04
C THR A 108 4.92 6.35 1.16
N GLN A 109 5.43 6.61 2.36
CA GLN A 109 6.55 7.52 2.57
C GLN A 109 7.76 7.11 1.71
N PHE A 110 8.25 5.88 1.85
CA PHE A 110 9.44 5.42 1.14
C PHE A 110 9.28 5.45 -0.38
N THR A 111 8.05 5.29 -0.89
CA THR A 111 7.78 5.35 -2.33
C THR A 111 7.96 6.75 -2.92
N PHE A 112 7.80 7.80 -2.11
CA PHE A 112 7.82 9.18 -2.57
C PHE A 112 8.85 10.09 -1.90
N ASP A 113 9.65 9.60 -0.95
CA ASP A 113 10.66 10.38 -0.21
C ASP A 113 11.64 11.16 -1.10
N GLN A 114 11.90 10.68 -2.33
CA GLN A 114 12.80 11.32 -3.28
C GLN A 114 12.07 11.99 -4.47
N ASP A 115 10.73 12.07 -4.44
CA ASP A 115 9.96 12.64 -5.54
C ASP A 115 9.49 14.07 -5.23
N PRO A 116 10.02 15.09 -5.92
CA PRO A 116 9.64 16.49 -5.68
C PRO A 116 8.19 16.81 -6.09
N ARG A 117 7.49 15.88 -6.76
CA ARG A 117 6.08 16.03 -7.14
C ARG A 117 5.12 15.57 -6.04
N TYR A 118 5.66 15.05 -4.94
CA TYR A 118 4.91 14.58 -3.78
C TYR A 118 5.02 15.58 -2.62
N ALA A 119 3.89 15.88 -1.98
CA ALA A 119 3.85 16.57 -0.70
C ALA A 119 3.66 15.52 0.42
N PRO A 120 4.49 15.53 1.49
CA PRO A 120 4.47 14.49 2.51
C PRO A 120 3.14 14.43 3.28
N SER A 121 2.83 13.22 3.76
CA SER A 121 1.69 12.93 4.62
C SER A 121 1.80 13.67 5.96
N ILE A 122 0.69 14.22 6.46
CA ILE A 122 0.59 14.79 7.81
C ILE A 122 0.02 13.69 8.71
N THR A 123 0.89 12.98 9.43
CA THR A 123 0.47 12.06 10.51
C THR A 123 0.70 12.72 11.89
N PRO A 124 -0.11 12.40 12.93
CA PRO A 124 0.02 13.04 14.25
C PRO A 124 1.29 12.67 15.05
N ASP A 125 1.99 11.58 14.72
CA ASP A 125 3.21 11.15 15.41
C ASP A 125 4.45 11.45 14.55
N ALA A 126 4.81 12.73 14.46
CA ALA A 126 6.04 13.19 13.84
C ALA A 126 7.30 12.88 14.70
N ARG A 127 7.43 11.65 15.19
CA ARG A 127 8.71 11.13 15.68
C ARG A 127 9.41 10.47 14.49
N GLY A 128 10.50 11.09 14.05
CA GLY A 128 11.33 10.62 12.94
C GLY A 128 11.75 9.15 13.05
N PRO A 129 12.33 8.58 11.98
CA PRO A 129 12.53 7.14 11.87
C PRO A 129 13.32 6.59 13.06
N VAL A 130 12.67 5.79 13.90
CA VAL A 130 13.36 4.95 14.87
C VAL A 130 14.07 3.87 14.07
N ARG A 131 15.40 3.95 13.98
CA ARG A 131 16.23 2.86 13.46
C ARG A 131 15.96 1.61 14.32
N ARG A 132 15.17 0.66 13.80
CA ARG A 132 15.09 -0.68 14.38
C ARG A 132 16.41 -1.39 14.10
N GLY A 133 17.18 -1.67 15.15
CA GLY A 133 18.35 -2.54 15.06
C GLY A 133 17.93 -3.99 14.73
N PRO A 134 18.84 -4.81 14.18
CA PRO A 134 18.52 -6.18 13.84
C PRO A 134 18.33 -6.99 15.14
N GLY A 135 17.11 -7.46 15.43
CA GLY A 135 16.86 -8.42 16.51
C GLY A 135 15.63 -8.17 17.42
N GLY A 136 14.88 -7.08 17.26
CA GLY A 136 13.71 -6.81 18.09
C GLY A 136 12.42 -7.41 17.53
N LYS A 137 11.97 -8.57 18.03
CA LYS A 137 10.57 -9.02 17.85
C LYS A 137 9.64 -8.12 18.67
N GLY A 138 9.06 -7.11 18.02
CA GLY A 138 7.97 -6.32 18.59
C GLY A 138 6.67 -7.12 18.47
N ARG A 139 6.00 -7.37 19.59
CA ARG A 139 4.63 -7.88 19.62
C ARG A 139 3.67 -6.70 19.38
N HIS A 140 2.79 -6.85 18.40
CA HIS A 140 1.51 -6.15 18.32
C HIS A 140 0.42 -7.21 18.22
#